data_AF-A0A1D8FZE1-F1
#
_entry.id   AF-A0A1D8FZE1-F1
#
_cell.length_a   1.000
_cell.length_b   1.000
_cell.length_c   1.000
_cell.angle_alpha   90.00
_cell.angle_beta   90.00
_cell.angle_gamma   90.00
#
_symmetry.space_group_name_H-M   'P 1'
#
loop_
_entity.id
_entity.type
_entity.pdbx_description
1 polymer ?
#
loop_
_entity_poly.entity_id
_entity_poly.type
_entity_poly.pdbx_seq_one_letter_code
_entity_poly.pdbx_strand_id
1 'polypeptide(L)'
;MLSWFIETGQSGLDECRLMLVPARRSSDALASIGWSAEVPLPLLCALLRSWEDRFGARIVAVLGSELHVSVARPPVNAEHANLLALEHVLSTADNIVDDPPTPFPEYAMDLLGRTCWSFWWD
;
A
#
# COMPACT_ATOMS: atom_id res chain seq x y z
N MET A 1 3.68 25.73 -17.20
CA MET A 1 3.36 24.37 -17.70
C MET A 1 4.16 23.34 -16.90
N LEU A 2 3.93 23.27 -15.58
CA LEU A 2 4.50 22.28 -14.63
C LEU A 2 3.58 22.18 -13.38
N SER A 3 2.27 22.14 -13.61
CA SER A 3 1.23 22.32 -12.59
C SER A 3 0.39 21.05 -12.34
N TRP A 4 0.97 19.86 -12.54
CA TRP A 4 0.25 18.58 -12.36
C TRP A 4 0.81 17.68 -11.24
N PHE A 5 1.80 18.11 -10.47
CA PHE A 5 2.30 17.31 -9.33
C PHE A 5 1.63 17.60 -7.99
N ILE A 6 0.69 18.55 -7.95
CA ILE A 6 -0.10 18.87 -6.77
C ILE A 6 -1.55 19.04 -7.23
N GLU A 7 -2.14 17.97 -7.74
CA GLU A 7 -3.58 17.83 -7.53
C GLU A 7 -3.72 17.62 -6.03
N THR A 8 -4.20 18.67 -5.36
CA THR A 8 -4.60 18.69 -3.97
C THR A 8 -5.63 17.58 -3.74
N GLY A 9 -5.15 16.38 -3.44
CA GLY A 9 -5.83 15.54 -2.50
C GLY A 9 -5.96 16.36 -1.23
N GLN A 10 -7.18 16.59 -0.76
CA GLN A 10 -7.41 16.83 0.66
C GLN A 10 -7.03 15.55 1.41
N SER A 11 -5.77 15.15 1.36
CA SER A 11 -5.23 14.08 2.17
C SER A 11 -4.95 14.74 3.52
N GLY A 12 -5.44 14.16 4.62
CA GLY A 12 -5.28 14.64 6.00
C GLY A 12 -3.83 14.69 6.51
N LEU A 13 -2.85 14.93 5.62
CA LEU A 13 -1.43 14.99 5.90
C LEU A 13 -1.02 16.25 6.67
N ASP A 14 -1.85 17.30 6.71
CA ASP A 14 -1.62 18.47 7.57
C ASP A 14 -1.60 18.08 9.07
N GLU A 15 -2.21 16.95 9.43
CA GLU A 15 -2.18 16.39 10.78
C GLU A 15 -1.16 15.25 10.95
N CYS A 16 -0.51 14.79 9.87
CA CYS A 16 0.46 13.71 9.95
C CYS A 16 1.72 14.16 10.71
N ARG A 17 2.11 13.35 11.70
CA ARG A 17 3.36 13.54 12.45
C ARG A 17 4.44 12.61 11.91
N LEU A 18 5.64 13.13 11.75
CA LEU A 18 6.80 12.31 11.42
C LEU A 18 7.16 11.43 12.62
N MET A 19 7.41 10.15 12.36
CA MET A 19 7.83 9.18 13.37
C MET A 19 9.11 8.47 12.93
N LEU A 20 10.02 8.28 13.87
CA LEU A 20 11.19 7.41 13.69
C LEU A 20 10.90 6.07 14.36
N VAL A 21 10.86 5.01 13.55
CA VAL A 21 10.57 3.66 14.02
C VAL A 21 11.85 2.83 14.00
N PRO A 22 12.28 2.27 15.15
CA PRO A 22 13.40 1.34 15.15
C PRO A 22 12.95 0.02 14.52
N ALA A 23 13.32 -0.20 13.26
CA ALA A 23 12.99 -1.43 12.55
C ALA A 23 14.22 -1.94 11.77
N ARG A 24 14.39 -3.27 11.71
CA ARG A 24 15.45 -3.89 10.89
C ARG A 24 15.16 -3.76 9.40
N ARG A 25 13.88 -3.65 9.03
CA ARG A 25 13.35 -3.48 7.67
C ARG A 25 12.10 -2.60 7.72
N SER A 26 11.79 -1.92 6.61
CA SER A 26 10.58 -1.07 6.54
C SER A 26 9.30 -1.86 6.75
N SER A 27 9.25 -3.11 6.26
CA SER A 27 8.11 -4.02 6.42
C SER A 27 7.77 -4.40 7.87
N ASP A 28 8.71 -4.24 8.81
CA ASP A 28 8.49 -4.53 10.23
C ASP A 28 8.07 -3.28 11.03
N ALA A 29 7.92 -2.13 10.38
CA ALA A 29 7.62 -0.86 11.04
C ALA A 29 6.25 -0.88 11.74
N LEU A 30 5.21 -1.43 11.09
CA LEU A 30 3.86 -1.52 11.67
C LEU A 30 3.85 -2.35 12.96
N ALA A 31 4.58 -3.46 12.97
CA ALA A 31 4.71 -4.30 14.15
C ALA A 31 5.47 -3.61 15.28
N SER A 32 6.47 -2.79 14.95
CA SER A 32 7.28 -2.07 15.92
C SER A 32 6.49 -0.96 16.65
N ILE A 33 5.47 -0.39 16.00
CA ILE A 33 4.61 0.65 16.57
C ILE A 33 3.31 0.10 17.16
N GLY A 34 3.11 -1.23 17.14
CA GLY A 34 1.90 -1.86 17.64
C GLY A 34 0.64 -1.52 16.83
N TRP A 35 0.77 -1.21 15.55
CA TRP A 35 -0.38 -0.90 14.69
C TRP A 35 -1.26 -2.14 14.48
N SER A 36 -2.57 -1.92 14.42
CA SER A 36 -3.57 -2.97 14.24
C SER A 36 -4.72 -2.49 13.36
N ALA A 37 -5.22 -3.40 12.53
CA ALA A 37 -6.45 -3.28 11.75
C ALA A 37 -7.08 -4.68 11.64
N GLU A 38 -8.15 -4.84 10.88
CA GLU A 38 -8.79 -6.15 10.68
C GLU A 38 -7.88 -7.19 10.01
N VAL A 39 -6.91 -6.75 9.21
CA VAL A 39 -5.90 -7.64 8.65
C VAL A 39 -4.97 -8.21 9.73
N PRO A 40 -4.71 -9.53 9.74
CA PRO A 40 -3.71 -10.10 10.64
C PRO A 40 -2.31 -9.49 10.40
N LEU A 41 -1.79 -8.76 11.39
CA LEU A 41 -0.51 -8.07 11.30
C LEU A 41 0.67 -8.95 10.80
N PRO A 42 0.82 -10.23 11.22
CA PRO A 42 1.88 -11.08 10.66
C PRO A 42 1.75 -11.34 9.16
N LEU A 43 0.52 -11.48 8.64
CA LEU A 43 0.26 -11.64 7.21
C LEU A 43 0.62 -10.36 6.47
N LEU A 44 0.16 -9.20 6.96
CA LEU A 44 0.48 -7.92 6.34
C LEU A 44 1.99 -7.65 6.32
N CYS A 45 2.71 -7.93 7.40
CA CYS A 45 4.17 -7.82 7.43
C CYS A 45 4.85 -8.77 6.42
N ALA A 46 4.32 -9.99 6.21
CA ALA A 46 4.84 -10.92 5.21
C ALA A 46 4.61 -10.42 3.78
N LEU A 47 3.42 -9.89 3.48
CA LEU A 47 3.09 -9.25 2.21
C LEU A 47 4.01 -8.06 1.94
N LEU A 48 4.10 -7.13 2.90
CA LEU A 48 4.97 -5.96 2.81
C LEU A 48 6.43 -6.32 2.59
N ARG A 49 6.92 -7.40 3.21
CA ARG A 49 8.30 -7.87 3.01
C ARG A 49 8.50 -8.40 1.59
N SER A 50 7.56 -9.19 1.07
CA SER A 50 7.59 -9.67 -0.32
C SER A 50 7.60 -8.49 -1.30
N TRP A 51 6.75 -7.47 -1.05
CA TRP A 51 6.65 -6.29 -1.89
C TRP A 51 7.86 -5.36 -1.76
N GLU A 52 8.47 -5.25 -0.57
CA GLU A 52 9.72 -4.53 -0.33
C GLU A 52 10.84 -5.11 -1.21
N ASP A 53 10.99 -6.44 -1.19
CA ASP A 53 12.03 -7.13 -1.96
C ASP A 53 11.76 -7.00 -3.48
N ARG A 54 10.54 -7.27 -3.95
CA ARG A 54 10.18 -7.26 -5.38
C ARG A 54 10.07 -5.86 -5.97
N PHE A 55 9.26 -5.01 -5.34
CA PHE A 55 8.83 -3.72 -5.89
C PHE A 55 9.46 -2.52 -5.18
N GLY A 56 10.25 -2.75 -4.14
CA GLY A 56 10.80 -1.65 -3.33
C GLY A 56 9.71 -0.90 -2.57
N ALA A 57 8.63 -1.61 -2.21
CA ALA A 57 7.51 -1.06 -1.48
C ALA A 57 7.95 -0.57 -0.08
N ARG A 58 7.49 0.62 0.30
CA ARG A 58 7.74 1.24 1.61
C ARG A 58 6.50 1.94 2.10
N ILE A 59 6.18 1.72 3.37
CA ILE A 59 5.12 2.47 4.05
C ILE A 59 5.59 3.91 4.21
N VAL A 60 4.75 4.86 3.81
CA VAL A 60 5.03 6.30 3.91
C VAL A 60 4.06 7.03 4.84
N ALA A 61 2.86 6.48 5.05
CA ALA A 61 1.88 7.04 5.96
C ALA A 61 0.95 5.97 6.51
N VAL A 62 0.44 6.22 7.70
CA VAL A 62 -0.61 5.45 8.38
C VAL A 62 -1.59 6.45 8.98
N LEU A 63 -2.88 6.31 8.67
CA LEU A 63 -3.94 7.20 9.13
C LEU A 63 -5.08 6.36 9.71
N GLY A 64 -5.07 6.16 11.03
CA GLY A 64 -5.98 5.20 11.67
C GLY A 64 -5.72 3.79 11.15
N SER A 65 -6.70 3.22 10.48
CA SER A 65 -6.63 1.94 9.77
C SER A 65 -6.30 2.08 8.28
N GLU A 66 -5.95 3.26 7.77
CA GLU A 66 -5.45 3.41 6.39
C GLU A 66 -3.92 3.31 6.33
N LEU A 67 -3.41 2.63 5.30
CA LEU A 67 -2.00 2.44 5.00
C LEU A 67 -1.65 2.96 3.61
N HIS A 68 -0.63 3.82 3.52
CA HIS A 68 -0.10 4.29 2.24
C HIS A 68 1.29 3.73 1.97
N VAL A 69 1.48 3.21 0.76
CA VAL A 69 2.70 2.53 0.33
C VAL A 69 3.25 3.21 -0.93
N SER A 70 4.52 3.62 -0.88
CA SER A 70 5.30 4.06 -2.03
C SER A 70 6.03 2.88 -2.65
N VAL A 71 6.15 2.86 -3.98
CA VAL A 71 6.68 1.73 -4.75
C VAL A 71 7.74 2.23 -5.74
N ALA A 72 8.97 1.74 -5.59
CA ALA A 72 10.10 2.20 -6.39
C ALA A 72 10.24 1.48 -7.75
N ARG A 73 9.77 0.22 -7.83
CA ARG A 73 9.88 -0.65 -9.00
C ARG A 73 8.50 -1.26 -9.26
N PRO A 74 7.54 -0.51 -9.82
CA PRO A 74 6.21 -1.02 -10.08
C PRO A 74 6.24 -2.21 -11.06
N PRO A 75 5.23 -3.09 -11.04
CA PRO A 75 5.14 -4.16 -12.04
C PRO A 75 5.05 -3.55 -13.44
N VAL A 76 5.77 -4.16 -14.39
CA VAL A 76 5.85 -3.70 -15.79
C VAL A 76 5.23 -4.68 -16.78
N ASN A 77 4.76 -5.83 -16.31
CA ASN A 77 4.11 -6.85 -17.13
C ASN A 77 2.84 -7.37 -16.46
N ALA A 78 1.90 -7.86 -17.27
CA ALA A 78 0.57 -8.27 -16.81
C ALA A 78 0.62 -9.48 -15.86
N GLU A 79 1.58 -10.40 -16.01
CA GLU A 79 1.72 -11.56 -15.13
C GLU A 79 2.04 -11.14 -13.69
N HIS A 80 3.04 -10.28 -13.52
CA HIS A 80 3.38 -9.70 -12.21
C HIS A 80 2.25 -8.87 -11.62
N ALA A 81 1.53 -8.12 -12.46
CA ALA A 81 0.42 -7.29 -12.01
C ALA A 81 -0.78 -8.12 -11.53
N ASN A 82 -1.10 -9.22 -12.23
CA ASN A 82 -2.14 -10.17 -11.79
C ASN A 82 -1.78 -10.85 -10.46
N LEU A 83 -0.53 -11.31 -10.30
CA LEU A 83 -0.08 -11.91 -9.04
C LEU A 83 -0.13 -10.89 -7.89
N LEU A 84 0.31 -9.65 -8.13
CA LEU A 84 0.23 -8.58 -7.14
C LEU A 84 -1.23 -8.24 -6.77
N ALA A 85 -2.13 -8.20 -7.75
CA ALA A 85 -3.55 -7.96 -7.50
C ALA A 85 -4.15 -9.03 -6.56
N LEU A 86 -3.79 -10.30 -6.76
CA LEU A 86 -4.20 -11.38 -5.85
C LEU A 86 -3.63 -11.19 -4.44
N GLU A 87 -2.38 -10.75 -4.33
CA GLU A 87 -1.75 -10.44 -3.04
C GLU A 87 -2.43 -9.25 -2.34
N HIS A 88 -2.89 -8.24 -3.09
CA HIS A 88 -3.69 -7.15 -2.54
C HIS A 88 -5.03 -7.67 -2.02
N VAL A 89 -5.68 -8.64 -2.67
CA VAL A 89 -6.90 -9.29 -2.15
C VAL A 89 -6.62 -10.03 -0.83
N LEU A 90 -5.46 -10.67 -0.68
CA LEU A 90 -5.08 -11.34 0.58
C LEU A 90 -4.93 -10.37 1.76
N SER A 91 -4.75 -9.07 1.50
CA SER A 91 -4.74 -8.06 2.56
C SER A 91 -6.12 -7.81 3.16
N THR A 92 -7.20 -8.27 2.50
CA THR A 92 -8.61 -8.06 2.88
C THR A 92 -8.96 -6.59 3.10
N ALA A 93 -8.25 -5.67 2.48
CA ALA A 93 -8.55 -4.25 2.56
C ALA A 93 -9.84 -3.93 1.82
N ASP A 94 -10.67 -3.08 2.40
CA ASP A 94 -12.04 -2.86 1.96
C ASP A 94 -12.09 -2.16 0.60
N ASN A 95 -11.15 -1.25 0.29
CA ASN A 95 -10.98 -0.72 -1.08
C ASN A 95 -10.57 -1.76 -2.13
N ILE A 96 -10.26 -2.99 -1.72
CA ILE A 96 -9.92 -4.08 -2.62
C ILE A 96 -11.05 -5.10 -2.71
N VAL A 97 -11.73 -5.40 -1.59
CA VAL A 97 -12.73 -6.48 -1.52
C VAL A 97 -14.18 -6.00 -1.47
N ASP A 98 -14.46 -4.85 -0.85
CA ASP A 98 -15.83 -4.37 -0.58
C ASP A 98 -16.21 -3.15 -1.43
N ASP A 99 -15.29 -2.20 -1.63
CA ASP A 99 -15.43 -1.03 -2.52
C ASP A 99 -14.32 -1.02 -3.60
N PRO A 100 -14.25 -2.04 -4.47
CA PRO A 100 -13.19 -2.13 -5.47
C PRO A 100 -13.37 -1.05 -6.56
N PRO A 101 -12.30 -0.31 -6.92
CA PRO A 101 -12.38 0.80 -7.86
C PRO A 101 -12.75 0.38 -9.29
N THR A 102 -12.55 -0.88 -9.66
CA THR A 102 -12.83 -1.46 -10.99
C THR A 102 -12.92 -3.00 -10.89
N PRO A 103 -13.51 -3.70 -11.88
CA PRO A 103 -13.47 -5.15 -11.95
C PRO A 103 -12.03 -5.69 -11.86
N PHE A 104 -11.84 -6.85 -11.23
CA PHE A 104 -10.49 -7.37 -10.90
C PHE A 104 -9.46 -7.36 -12.05
N PRO A 105 -9.79 -7.70 -13.31
CA PRO A 105 -8.83 -7.62 -14.42
C PRO A 105 -8.35 -6.20 -14.73
N GLU A 106 -9.22 -5.20 -14.60
CA GLU A 106 -8.89 -3.78 -14.80
C GLU A 106 -8.03 -3.29 -13.64
N TYR A 107 -8.40 -3.65 -12.41
CA TYR A 107 -7.58 -3.36 -11.23
C TYR A 107 -6.15 -3.91 -11.35
N ALA A 108 -5.99 -5.15 -11.82
CA ALA A 108 -4.68 -5.73 -12.06
C ALA A 108 -3.89 -4.94 -13.12
N MET A 109 -4.53 -4.50 -14.20
CA MET A 109 -3.88 -3.68 -15.23
C MET A 109 -3.50 -2.29 -14.71
N ASP A 110 -4.32 -1.69 -13.85
CA ASP A 110 -4.06 -0.38 -13.22
C ASP A 110 -2.88 -0.40 -12.25
N LEU A 111 -2.41 -1.57 -11.81
CA LEU A 111 -1.18 -1.70 -11.03
C LEU A 111 0.08 -1.51 -11.88
N LEU A 112 0.00 -1.63 -13.21
CA LEU A 112 1.16 -1.44 -14.09
C LEU A 112 1.68 -0.01 -14.00
N GLY A 113 2.97 0.12 -13.66
CA GLY A 113 3.60 1.44 -13.50
C GLY A 113 3.11 2.24 -12.29
N ARG A 114 2.18 1.73 -11.48
CA ARG A 114 1.62 2.44 -10.32
C ARG A 114 2.62 2.48 -9.18
N THR A 115 3.05 3.69 -8.82
CA THR A 115 4.09 3.94 -7.81
C THR A 115 3.55 4.19 -6.41
N CYS A 116 2.24 4.19 -6.22
CA CYS A 116 1.58 4.35 -4.93
C CYS A 116 0.38 3.43 -4.78
N TRP A 117 0.25 2.82 -3.60
CA TRP A 117 -0.90 2.00 -3.20
C TRP A 117 -1.48 2.54 -1.88
N SER A 118 -2.78 2.37 -1.71
CA SER A 118 -3.47 2.61 -0.44
C SER A 118 -4.32 1.41 -0.10
N PHE A 119 -4.47 1.16 1.19
CA PHE A 119 -5.29 0.10 1.77
C PHE A 119 -6.00 0.66 2.99
N TRP A 120 -7.30 0.42 3.13
CA TRP A 120 -8.01 0.74 4.37
C TRP A 120 -8.85 -0.45 4.83
N TRP A 121 -9.12 -0.47 6.13
CA TRP A 121 -9.93 -1.47 6.82
C TRP A 121 -10.83 -0.70 7.81
N ASP A 122 -12.12 -0.98 7.91
CA ASP A 122 -13.02 -0.37 8.91
C ASP A 122 -12.93 -1.00 10.32
#